data_AF-A0A5M3Q233-F1
#
_entry.id   AF-A0A5M3Q233-F1
#
_cell.length_a   1.000
_cell.length_b   1.000
_cell.length_c   1.000
_cell.angle_alpha   90.00
_cell.angle_beta   90.00
_cell.angle_gamma   90.00
#
_symmetry.space_group_name_H-M   'P 1'
#
loop_
_entity.id
_entity.type
_entity.pdbx_description
1 polymer ?
#
loop_
_entity_poly.entity_id
_entity_poly.type
_entity_poly.pdbx_seq_one_letter_code
_entity_poly.pdbx_strand_id
1 'polypeptide(L)' 'MSSLKLRLQEEGIESTMLDDLVHDAASRRASAINNDGMSSQLEYLEQCGVSDQEIADELGVSL' A
#
# COMPACT_ATOMS: atom_id res chain seq x y z
N MET A 1 -0.93 -22.36 8.86
CA MET A 1 0.36 -21.64 8.74
C MET A 1 0.91 -21.92 7.33
N SER A 2 1.37 -20.93 6.57
CA SER A 2 1.92 -21.20 5.23
C SER A 2 3.25 -21.94 5.32
N SER A 3 3.56 -22.78 4.32
CA SER A 3 4.85 -23.50 4.23
C SER A 3 6.04 -22.54 4.18
N LEU A 4 5.86 -21.35 3.58
CA LEU A 4 6.87 -20.30 3.55
C LEU A 4 7.13 -19.70 4.93
N LYS A 5 6.07 -19.37 5.69
CA LYS A 5 6.23 -18.78 7.02
C LYS A 5 7.01 -19.71 7.94
N LEU A 6 6.72 -21.02 7.91
CA LEU A 6 7.45 -22.00 8.72
C LEU A 6 8.94 -22.01 8.38
N ARG A 7 9.29 -22.04 7.08
CA ARG A 7 10.69 -22.01 6.63
C ARG A 7 11.41 -20.72 7.03
N LEU A 8 10.76 -19.57 6.89
CA LEU A 8 11.35 -18.29 7.30
C LEU A 8 11.64 -18.28 8.81
N GLN A 9 10.75 -18.83 9.62
CA GLN A 9 10.96 -18.98 11.07
C GLN A 9 12.08 -19.97 11.39
N GLU A 10 12.18 -21.10 10.68
CA GLU A 10 13.25 -22.09 10.84
C GLU A 10 14.64 -21.51 10.49
N GLU A 11 14.71 -20.59 9.53
CA GLU A 11 15.92 -19.87 9.12
C GLU A 11 16.23 -18.63 10.00
N GLY A 12 15.43 -18.37 11.03
CA GLY A 12 15.63 -17.22 11.93
C GLY A 12 15.35 -15.86 11.28
N ILE A 13 14.53 -15.83 10.22
CA ILE A 13 14.13 -14.59 9.55
C ILE A 13 13.02 -13.92 10.37
N GLU A 14 13.32 -12.72 10.86
CA GLU A 14 12.39 -11.89 11.61
C GLU A 14 11.51 -11.05 10.67
N SER A 15 10.35 -10.61 11.16
CA SER A 15 9.41 -9.84 10.35
C SER A 15 10.00 -8.54 9.81
N THR A 16 10.89 -7.89 10.57
CA THR A 16 11.56 -6.65 10.16
C THR A 16 12.47 -6.83 8.95
N MET A 17 12.95 -8.07 8.70
CA MET A 17 13.74 -8.38 7.50
C MET A 17 12.88 -8.40 6.23
N LEU A 18 11.56 -8.37 6.37
CA LEU A 18 10.62 -8.28 5.26
C LEU A 18 10.22 -6.83 4.95
N ASP A 19 10.61 -5.85 5.78
CA ASP A 19 10.15 -4.46 5.67
C ASP A 19 10.51 -3.86 4.30
N ASP A 20 11.73 -4.03 3.83
CA ASP A 20 12.19 -3.55 2.51
C ASP A 20 11.40 -4.22 1.36
N LEU A 21 11.14 -5.53 1.47
CA LEU A 21 10.35 -6.26 0.47
C LEU A 21 8.90 -5.79 0.43
N VAL A 22 8.31 -5.49 1.59
CA VAL A 22 6.96 -4.93 1.71
C VAL A 22 6.92 -3.52 1.12
N HIS A 23 7.92 -2.69 1.45
CA HIS A 23 8.06 -1.34 0.90
C HIS A 23 8.15 -1.35 -0.63
N ASP A 24 9.05 -2.16 -1.19
CA ASP A 24 9.22 -2.30 -2.64
C ASP A 24 7.94 -2.78 -3.34
N ALA A 25 7.25 -3.74 -2.74
CA ALA A 25 5.98 -4.22 -3.27
C ALA A 25 4.89 -3.15 -3.24
N ALA A 26 4.79 -2.40 -2.13
CA ALA A 26 3.86 -1.28 -2.00
C ALA A 26 4.18 -0.17 -3.02
N SER A 27 5.46 0.17 -3.20
CA SER A 27 5.90 1.17 -4.18
C SER A 27 5.52 0.78 -5.60
N ARG A 28 5.74 -0.48 -6.01
CA ARG A 28 5.33 -0.96 -7.34
C ARG A 28 3.82 -0.85 -7.55
N ARG A 29 3.03 -1.20 -6.53
CA ARG A 29 1.56 -1.07 -6.59
C ARG A 29 1.14 0.39 -6.72
N ALA A 30 1.70 1.28 -5.91
CA ALA A 30 1.43 2.71 -5.97
C ALA A 30 1.79 3.30 -7.35
N SER A 31 2.95 2.94 -7.91
CA SER A 31 3.32 3.37 -9.27
C SER A 31 2.34 2.89 -10.34
N ALA A 32 1.84 1.66 -10.26
CA ALA A 32 0.85 1.15 -11.20
C ALA A 32 -0.45 1.98 -11.14
N ILE A 33 -0.99 2.18 -9.92
CA ILE A 33 -2.19 3.00 -9.70
C ILE A 33 -2.00 4.42 -10.23
N ASN A 34 -0.85 5.03 -9.97
CA ASN A 34 -0.56 6.39 -10.41
C ASN A 34 -0.45 6.53 -11.93
N ASN A 35 0.00 5.49 -12.62
CA ASN A 35 0.09 5.48 -14.08
C ASN A 35 -1.27 5.30 -14.77
N ASP A 36 -2.28 4.76 -14.07
CA ASP A 36 -3.64 4.57 -14.60
C ASP A 36 -4.52 5.83 -14.47
N GLY A 37 -4.05 6.86 -13.77
CA GLY A 37 -4.67 8.19 -13.70
C GLY A 37 -5.68 8.37 -12.56
N MET A 38 -6.36 9.52 -12.58
CA MET A 38 -7.14 10.04 -11.45
C MET A 38 -8.25 9.09 -10.97
N SER A 39 -8.99 8.44 -11.87
CA SER A 39 -10.07 7.54 -11.47
C SER A 39 -9.55 6.37 -10.63
N SER A 40 -8.45 5.75 -11.05
CA SER A 40 -7.81 4.64 -10.33
C SER A 40 -7.20 5.10 -9.00
N GLN A 41 -6.66 6.32 -8.96
CA GLN A 41 -6.15 6.92 -7.72
C GLN A 41 -7.27 7.13 -6.69
N LEU A 42 -8.40 7.72 -7.11
CA LEU A 42 -9.55 7.96 -6.23
C LEU A 42 -10.17 6.64 -5.75
N GLU A 43 -10.36 5.65 -6.63
CA GLU A 43 -10.85 4.32 -6.26
C GLU A 43 -9.94 3.66 -5.21
N TYR A 44 -8.62 3.76 -5.38
CA TYR A 44 -7.69 3.19 -4.41
C TYR A 44 -7.72 3.91 -3.06
N LEU A 45 -7.82 5.24 -3.05
CA LEU A 45 -7.95 6.03 -1.82
C LEU A 45 -9.23 5.65 -1.07
N GLU A 46 -10.36 5.49 -1.76
CA GLU A 46 -11.61 5.00 -1.18
C GLU A 46 -11.45 3.59 -0.59
N GLN A 47 -10.78 2.67 -1.29
CA GLN A 47 -10.49 1.31 -0.78
C GLN A 47 -9.59 1.33 0.47
N CYS A 48 -8.75 2.35 0.61
CA CYS A 48 -7.95 2.59 1.81
C CYS A 48 -8.74 3.28 2.93
N GLY A 49 -10.01 3.62 2.69
CA GLY A 49 -10.88 4.30 3.65
C GLY A 49 -10.64 5.81 3.75
N VAL A 50 -9.93 6.40 2.77
CA VAL A 50 -9.74 7.84 2.69
C VAL A 50 -11.00 8.45 2.12
N SER A 51 -11.62 9.34 2.89
CA SER A 51 -12.85 10.03 2.51
C SER A 51 -12.60 11.20 1.56
N ASP A 52 -13.64 11.59 0.81
CA ASP A 52 -13.59 12.79 -0.05
C ASP A 52 -13.15 14.04 0.73
N GLN A 53 -13.62 14.19 1.97
CA GLN A 53 -13.23 15.32 2.84
C GLN A 53 -11.75 15.30 3.17
N GLU A 54 -11.17 14.14 3.49
CA GLU A 54 -9.71 14.02 3.73
C GLU A 54 -8.90 14.35 2.48
N ILE A 55 -9.34 13.91 1.30
CA ILE A 55 -8.71 14.26 0.02
C ILE A 55 -8.80 15.76 -0.22
N ALA A 56 -9.95 16.37 0.04
CA ALA A 56 -10.17 17.79 -0.16
C ALA A 56 -9.33 18.65 0.79
N ASP A 57 -9.28 18.28 2.07
CA ASP A 57 -8.47 18.94 3.08
C ASP A 57 -6.97 18.89 2.73
N GLU A 58 -6.47 17.71 2.32
CA GLU A 58 -5.07 17.53 1.92
C GLU A 58 -4.70 18.35 0.66
N LEU A 59 -5.63 18.44 -0.30
CA LEU A 59 -5.43 19.22 -1.53
C LEU A 59 -5.75 20.72 -1.36
N GLY A 60 -6.27 21.14 -0.21
CA GLY A 60 -6.68 22.52 0.05
C GLY A 60 -7.84 23.00 -0.82
N VAL A 61 -8.74 22.10 -1.21
CA VAL A 61 -9.96 22.40 -1.97
C VAL A 61 -11.19 22.30 -1.09
N SER A 62 -12.24 23.06 -1.40
CA SER A 62 -13.53 22.97 -0.69
C SER A 62 -14.51 22.11 -1.50
N LEU A 63 -15.19 21.18 -0.81
CA LEU A 63 -16.27 20.35 -1.37
C LEU A 63 -17.65 21.00 -1.23
#